data_AF-A0A2I1CW10-F1
#
_entry.id   AF-A0A2I1CW10-F1
#
_cell.length_a   1.000
_cell.length_b   1.000
_cell.length_c   1.000
_cell.angle_alpha   90.00
_cell.angle_beta   90.00
_cell.angle_gamma   90.00
#
_symmetry.space_group_name_H-M   'P 1'
#
loop_
_entity.id
_entity.type
_entity.pdbx_description
1 polymer ?
#
loop_
_entity_poly.entity_id
_entity_poly.type
_entity_poly.pdbx_seq_one_letter_code
_entity_poly.pdbx_strand_id
1 'polypeptide(L)'
;MRFWRQLHHHPLVAPFSSRQLSHTRTECSDFPRRILERRGLEETELRLDPHNYTGGRWLHRDELQRNARRMMFDFSALCERATRFCPGATRVVHCEKKEGRCNRVFLLTMNTGSRVVARLPTSISGPPRLTTNSEVATMAYLRGKISLPIPDILDWSDDPSNPIGTEYII
;
A
#
# COMPACT_ATOMS: atom_id res chain seq x y z
N MET A 1 -31.44 8.90 6.75
CA MET A 1 -31.32 10.25 7.37
C MET A 1 -30.68 11.21 6.36
N ARG A 2 -30.69 12.53 6.58
CA ARG A 2 -30.27 13.56 5.59
C ARG A 2 -28.91 14.20 5.96
N PHE A 3 -28.37 14.97 4.99
CA PHE A 3 -27.12 15.75 5.02
C PHE A 3 -25.83 14.90 4.98
N TRP A 4 -24.79 15.27 4.20
CA TRP A 4 -24.55 16.49 3.41
C TRP A 4 -24.47 16.26 1.88
N ARG A 5 -24.47 17.35 1.09
CA ARG A 5 -24.38 17.33 -0.38
C ARG A 5 -23.65 18.60 -0.89
N GLN A 6 -22.69 18.42 -1.81
CA GLN A 6 -22.27 19.38 -2.87
C GLN A 6 -21.76 20.79 -2.45
N LEU A 7 -21.15 21.62 -3.32
CA LEU A 7 -20.86 21.56 -4.79
C LEU A 7 -19.36 21.19 -5.02
N HIS A 8 -18.58 21.50 -6.08
CA HIS A 8 -18.69 22.31 -7.33
C HIS A 8 -17.78 21.73 -8.45
N HIS A 9 -17.49 22.46 -9.55
CA HIS A 9 -16.74 21.97 -10.73
C HIS A 9 -15.82 23.05 -11.37
N HIS A 10 -14.77 22.61 -12.10
CA HIS A 10 -14.07 23.35 -13.19
C HIS A 10 -14.95 23.39 -14.47
N PRO A 11 -14.83 24.39 -15.40
CA PRO A 11 -13.73 24.55 -16.40
C PRO A 11 -13.44 26.04 -16.80
N LEU A 12 -12.82 26.48 -17.92
CA LEU A 12 -11.51 26.24 -18.60
C LEU A 12 -11.20 27.43 -19.58
N VAL A 13 -10.04 27.39 -20.29
CA VAL A 13 -9.66 28.14 -21.53
C VAL A 13 -9.06 29.56 -21.36
N ALA A 14 -8.20 29.96 -22.32
CA ALA A 14 -7.30 31.12 -22.36
C ALA A 14 -7.34 31.84 -23.75
N PRO A 15 -6.62 32.96 -23.96
CA PRO A 15 -6.45 33.58 -25.29
C PRO A 15 -5.09 33.28 -25.98
N PHE A 16 -5.08 33.40 -27.32
CA PHE A 16 -3.92 33.27 -28.22
C PHE A 16 -3.13 34.60 -28.37
N SER A 17 -1.84 34.53 -28.77
CA SER A 17 -1.35 35.32 -29.92
C SER A 17 -0.01 34.83 -30.52
N SER A 18 0.10 35.03 -31.83
CA SER A 18 1.14 34.73 -32.83
C SER A 18 2.62 35.01 -32.48
N ARG A 19 3.53 34.26 -33.12
CA ARG A 19 4.27 34.68 -34.34
C ARG A 19 5.01 33.51 -35.01
N GLN A 20 5.20 33.62 -36.33
CA GLN A 20 5.97 32.68 -37.17
C GLN A 20 7.41 33.19 -37.35
N LEU A 21 8.34 32.28 -37.66
CA LEU A 21 9.20 32.38 -38.83
C LEU A 21 9.90 31.03 -39.12
N SER A 22 10.27 30.82 -40.37
CA SER A 22 10.98 29.62 -40.86
C SER A 22 12.46 29.93 -41.07
N HIS A 23 13.31 28.89 -41.10
CA HIS A 23 14.47 28.80 -42.00
C HIS A 23 14.99 27.35 -42.05
N THR A 24 15.97 27.07 -42.93
CA THR A 24 16.33 25.71 -43.35
C THR A 24 17.82 25.37 -43.16
N ARG A 25 18.10 24.05 -43.20
CA ARG A 25 19.21 23.38 -43.92
C ARG A 25 20.43 22.86 -43.13
N THR A 26 20.93 21.73 -43.65
CA THR A 26 22.30 21.18 -43.59
C THR A 26 22.66 20.27 -42.40
N GLU A 27 23.34 19.17 -42.72
CA GLU A 27 23.86 18.16 -41.79
C GLU A 27 25.22 18.56 -41.17
N CYS A 28 25.66 17.90 -40.08
CA CYS A 28 26.78 16.94 -40.21
C CYS A 28 26.95 16.00 -38.99
N SER A 29 27.85 15.04 -39.22
CA SER A 29 28.36 13.88 -38.50
C SER A 29 28.48 13.81 -36.96
N ASP A 30 28.65 12.55 -36.53
CA ASP A 30 29.44 12.02 -35.40
C ASP A 30 28.78 11.59 -34.05
N PHE A 31 29.20 10.38 -33.66
CA PHE A 31 28.99 9.64 -32.41
C PHE A 31 30.13 9.96 -31.39
N PRO A 32 30.18 9.47 -30.12
CA PRO A 32 29.37 8.41 -29.50
C PRO A 32 28.92 8.63 -28.02
N ARG A 33 28.29 7.58 -27.45
CA ARG A 33 28.24 7.17 -26.01
C ARG A 33 27.45 8.01 -24.99
N ARG A 34 26.48 7.33 -24.34
CA ARG A 34 25.98 7.45 -22.95
C ARG A 34 25.47 8.86 -22.54
N ILE A 35 24.25 8.99 -22.03
CA ILE A 35 23.84 8.48 -20.71
C ILE A 35 22.41 7.90 -20.76
N LEU A 36 22.21 6.72 -20.17
CA LEU A 36 20.89 6.23 -19.75
C LEU A 36 20.90 5.95 -18.24
N GLU A 37 21.12 7.00 -17.45
CA GLU A 37 20.83 6.98 -16.01
C GLU A 37 19.32 7.10 -15.77
N ARG A 38 18.57 6.10 -16.26
CA ARG A 38 17.33 5.74 -15.58
C ARG A 38 17.73 5.12 -14.26
N ARG A 39 17.68 5.93 -13.20
CA ARG A 39 17.93 5.52 -11.82
C ARG A 39 17.14 4.25 -11.53
N GLY A 40 17.83 3.12 -11.45
CA GLY A 40 17.29 1.95 -10.77
C GLY A 40 17.12 2.38 -9.32
N LEU A 41 15.87 2.42 -8.84
CA LEU A 41 15.62 2.68 -7.43
C LEU A 41 16.28 1.56 -6.64
N GLU A 42 16.99 1.92 -5.58
CA GLU A 42 17.73 0.97 -4.74
C GLU A 42 16.75 0.25 -3.82
N GLU A 43 15.97 -0.67 -4.39
CA GLU A 43 14.95 -1.49 -3.73
C GLU A 43 15.59 -2.64 -2.93
N THR A 44 16.56 -2.26 -2.09
CA THR A 44 17.34 -3.14 -1.22
C THR A 44 16.83 -3.05 0.22
N GLU A 45 17.11 -4.09 1.02
CA GLU A 45 16.93 -4.20 2.49
C GLU A 45 15.61 -4.79 3.05
N LEU A 46 14.54 -4.99 2.29
CA LEU A 46 13.42 -5.84 2.74
C LEU A 46 13.41 -7.21 2.03
N ARG A 47 14.21 -8.15 2.57
CA ARG A 47 14.36 -9.54 2.10
C ARG A 47 13.13 -10.43 2.38
N LEU A 48 11.95 -10.03 1.92
CA LEU A 48 10.71 -10.80 2.04
C LEU A 48 9.86 -10.71 0.77
N ASP A 49 9.09 -11.76 0.49
CA ASP A 49 8.03 -11.74 -0.53
C ASP A 49 6.72 -11.28 0.13
N PRO A 50 6.17 -10.10 -0.19
CA PRO A 50 4.94 -9.61 0.42
C PRO A 50 3.68 -10.24 -0.19
N HIS A 51 3.78 -10.86 -1.38
CA HIS A 51 2.65 -11.26 -2.21
C HIS A 51 2.27 -12.74 -2.06
N ASN A 52 3.24 -13.64 -1.99
CA ASN A 52 3.00 -15.09 -1.96
C ASN A 52 2.92 -15.63 -0.52
N TYR A 53 2.17 -16.73 -0.36
CA TYR A 53 2.12 -17.45 0.91
C TYR A 53 3.35 -18.33 1.10
N THR A 54 4.04 -18.11 2.21
CA THR A 54 5.32 -18.73 2.60
C THR A 54 5.28 -19.40 3.98
N GLY A 55 4.30 -19.07 4.83
CA GLY A 55 4.19 -19.55 6.22
C GLY A 55 3.92 -21.05 6.43
N GLY A 56 3.91 -21.87 5.36
CA GLY A 56 3.66 -23.31 5.46
C GLY A 56 3.32 -23.97 4.12
N ARG A 57 2.94 -25.25 4.20
CA ARG A 57 2.49 -26.11 3.09
C ARG A 57 1.25 -26.90 3.51
N TRP A 58 0.42 -27.34 2.57
CA TRP A 58 -0.74 -28.21 2.87
C TRP A 58 -0.52 -29.64 2.40
N LEU A 59 -1.00 -30.61 3.19
CA LEU A 59 -0.99 -32.04 2.81
C LEU A 59 -1.89 -32.36 1.60
N HIS A 60 -2.87 -31.50 1.30
CA HIS A 60 -3.77 -31.65 0.16
C HIS A 60 -3.97 -30.32 -0.57
N ARG A 61 -3.89 -30.34 -1.90
CA ARG A 61 -4.06 -29.16 -2.79
C ARG A 61 -3.15 -27.96 -2.44
N ASP A 62 -1.92 -28.24 -2.00
CA ASP A 62 -0.91 -27.24 -1.59
C ASP A 62 -0.82 -26.01 -2.50
N GLU A 63 -0.68 -26.23 -3.82
CA GLU A 63 -0.55 -25.14 -4.78
C GLU A 63 -1.81 -24.28 -4.85
N LEU A 64 -3.00 -24.89 -4.90
CA LEU A 64 -4.27 -24.14 -4.89
C LEU A 64 -4.44 -23.36 -3.58
N GLN A 65 -4.02 -23.92 -2.44
CA GLN A 65 -4.08 -23.25 -1.14
C GLN A 65 -3.10 -22.08 -1.03
N ARG A 66 -1.90 -22.18 -1.64
CA ARG A 66 -0.94 -21.06 -1.73
C ARG A 66 -1.40 -19.99 -2.72
N ASN A 67 -1.85 -20.39 -3.91
CA ASN A 67 -2.30 -19.49 -4.96
C ASN A 67 -3.55 -18.70 -4.53
N ALA A 68 -4.50 -19.33 -3.82
CA ALA A 68 -5.65 -18.64 -3.22
C ALA A 68 -5.27 -17.63 -2.11
N ARG A 69 -4.06 -17.72 -1.54
CA ARG A 69 -3.51 -16.79 -0.53
C ARG A 69 -2.45 -15.84 -1.11
N ARG A 70 -2.31 -15.79 -2.44
CA ARG A 70 -1.52 -14.74 -3.10
C ARG A 70 -2.31 -13.42 -3.02
N MET A 71 -1.62 -12.33 -2.73
CA MET A 71 -2.20 -10.99 -2.65
C MET A 71 -1.41 -10.04 -3.54
N MET A 72 -2.11 -9.37 -4.46
CA MET A 72 -1.56 -8.28 -5.25
C MET A 72 -2.02 -6.97 -4.62
N PHE A 73 -1.06 -6.16 -4.19
CA PHE A 73 -1.25 -4.88 -3.49
C PHE A 73 0.08 -4.12 -3.55
N ASP A 74 0.08 -2.81 -3.31
CA ASP A 74 1.31 -2.01 -3.26
C ASP A 74 1.92 -2.03 -1.85
N PHE A 75 3.07 -2.72 -1.73
CA PHE A 75 3.81 -2.84 -0.47
C PHE A 75 4.62 -1.58 -0.13
N SER A 76 5.03 -0.78 -1.13
CA SER A 76 5.67 0.51 -0.90
C SER A 76 4.66 1.52 -0.33
N ALA A 77 3.48 1.63 -0.95
CA ALA A 77 2.39 2.45 -0.46
C ALA A 77 1.96 2.05 0.97
N LEU A 78 2.00 0.76 1.31
CA LEU A 78 1.74 0.28 2.67
C LEU A 78 2.81 0.75 3.67
N CYS A 79 4.10 0.63 3.30
CA CYS A 79 5.22 1.11 4.12
C CYS A 79 5.18 2.63 4.31
N GLU A 80 4.89 3.40 3.25
CA GLU A 80 4.68 4.84 3.32
C GLU A 80 3.51 5.20 4.24
N ARG A 81 2.36 4.52 4.10
CA ARG A 81 1.16 4.81 4.89
C ARG A 81 1.42 4.57 6.37
N ALA A 82 2.06 3.46 6.73
CA ALA A 82 2.46 3.16 8.10
C ALA A 82 3.50 4.17 8.65
N THR A 83 4.46 4.60 7.82
CA THR A 83 5.49 5.58 8.22
C THR A 83 4.87 6.91 8.68
N ARG A 84 3.78 7.35 8.06
CA ARG A 84 3.08 8.62 8.40
C ARG A 84 2.51 8.64 9.82
N PHE A 85 2.34 7.49 10.48
CA PHE A 85 1.88 7.38 11.87
C PHE A 85 3.02 7.28 12.90
N CYS A 86 4.29 7.35 12.46
CA CYS A 86 5.46 7.37 13.34
C CYS A 86 6.17 8.73 13.27
N PRO A 87 6.00 9.63 14.26
CA PRO A 87 6.69 10.92 14.29
C PRO A 87 8.21 10.79 14.15
N GLY A 88 8.80 11.54 13.22
CA GLY A 88 10.24 11.49 12.92
C GLY A 88 10.71 10.29 12.08
N ALA A 89 9.82 9.33 11.76
CA ALA A 89 10.15 8.25 10.83
C ALA A 89 10.17 8.77 9.39
N THR A 90 11.10 8.22 8.60
CA THR A 90 11.26 8.50 7.16
C THR A 90 11.20 7.24 6.31
N ARG A 91 11.48 6.06 6.90
CA ARG A 91 11.35 4.76 6.23
C ARG A 91 11.18 3.60 7.21
N VAL A 92 10.56 2.53 6.74
CA VAL A 92 10.69 1.18 7.30
C VAL A 92 12.13 0.69 7.08
N VAL A 93 12.77 0.11 8.11
CA VAL A 93 14.12 -0.47 8.04
C VAL A 93 14.14 -1.97 8.29
N HIS A 94 13.06 -2.53 8.85
CA HIS A 94 12.86 -3.96 8.96
C HIS A 94 11.37 -4.28 8.90
N CYS A 95 11.03 -5.41 8.28
CA CYS A 95 9.65 -5.90 8.25
C CYS A 95 9.66 -7.42 8.46
N GLU A 96 8.83 -7.88 9.40
CA GLU A 96 8.54 -9.30 9.57
C GLU A 96 7.12 -9.61 9.03
N LYS A 97 7.04 -10.52 8.06
CA LYS A 97 5.75 -11.04 7.56
C LYS A 97 5.29 -12.24 8.40
N LYS A 98 4.15 -12.12 9.08
CA LYS A 98 3.41 -13.23 9.69
C LYS A 98 2.20 -13.59 8.82
N GLU A 99 1.93 -14.88 8.65
CA GLU A 99 0.86 -15.36 7.78
C GLU A 99 -0.05 -16.34 8.51
N GLY A 100 -1.28 -15.91 8.79
CA GLY A 100 -2.31 -16.76 9.38
C GLY A 100 -3.07 -17.58 8.33
N ARG A 101 -4.12 -18.28 8.76
CA ARG A 101 -4.98 -19.04 7.83
C ARG A 101 -5.68 -18.14 6.80
N CYS A 102 -6.04 -16.91 7.21
CA CYS A 102 -6.88 -15.97 6.47
C CYS A 102 -6.29 -14.55 6.35
N ASN A 103 -5.28 -14.16 7.12
CA ASN A 103 -4.74 -12.79 7.12
C ASN A 103 -3.23 -12.81 6.88
N ARG A 104 -2.71 -11.77 6.20
CA ARG A 104 -1.28 -11.44 6.17
C ARG A 104 -1.02 -10.23 7.05
N VAL A 105 0.02 -10.30 7.87
CA VAL A 105 0.36 -9.26 8.84
C VAL A 105 1.83 -8.90 8.68
N PHE A 106 2.14 -7.61 8.67
CA PHE A 106 3.47 -7.06 8.55
C PHE A 106 3.81 -6.26 9.80
N LEU A 107 4.83 -6.70 10.54
CA LEU A 107 5.37 -5.97 11.68
C LEU A 107 6.47 -5.06 11.14
N LEU A 108 6.13 -3.80 10.92
CA LEU A 108 6.97 -2.77 10.32
C LEU A 108 7.75 -2.04 11.41
N THR A 109 9.07 -2.09 11.36
CA THR A 109 9.97 -1.33 12.24
C THR A 109 10.56 -0.15 11.47
N MET A 110 10.38 1.06 12.00
CA MET A 110 10.84 2.32 11.40
C MET A 110 12.30 2.62 11.75
N ASN A 111 12.94 3.52 10.99
CA ASN A 111 14.28 4.02 11.27
C ASN A 111 14.43 4.70 12.65
N THR A 112 13.33 5.09 13.30
CA THR A 112 13.27 5.61 14.68
C THR A 112 13.22 4.51 15.75
N GLY A 113 13.12 3.23 15.36
CA GLY A 113 12.82 2.12 16.27
C GLY A 113 11.33 1.96 16.62
N SER A 114 10.47 2.89 16.20
CA SER A 114 9.01 2.76 16.31
C SER A 114 8.49 1.54 15.53
N ARG A 115 7.43 0.89 16.01
CA ARG A 115 6.88 -0.34 15.41
C ARG A 115 5.38 -0.22 15.16
N VAL A 116 4.93 -0.67 13.99
CA VAL A 116 3.54 -0.61 13.51
C VAL A 116 3.14 -1.99 12.97
N VAL A 117 1.85 -2.34 13.01
CA VAL A 117 1.34 -3.66 12.61
C VAL A 117 0.29 -3.52 11.52
N ALA A 118 0.71 -3.63 10.26
CA ALA A 118 -0.22 -3.61 9.13
C ALA A 118 -0.86 -4.99 8.91
N ARG A 119 -2.19 -5.06 8.79
CA ARG A 119 -2.97 -6.31 8.80
C ARG A 119 -3.99 -6.36 7.66
N LEU A 120 -3.69 -7.17 6.64
CA LEU A 120 -4.45 -7.26 5.38
C LEU A 120 -5.22 -8.61 5.31
N PRO A 121 -6.52 -8.62 4.98
CA PRO A 121 -7.30 -9.84 4.79
C PRO A 121 -6.98 -10.51 3.46
N THR A 122 -6.79 -11.84 3.44
CA THR A 122 -6.71 -12.60 2.18
C THR A 122 -8.13 -12.86 1.63
N SER A 123 -8.24 -13.11 0.33
CA SER A 123 -9.52 -13.35 -0.38
C SER A 123 -10.41 -14.45 0.21
N ILE A 124 -9.82 -15.43 0.88
CA ILE A 124 -10.50 -16.55 1.55
C ILE A 124 -11.06 -16.22 2.94
N SER A 125 -10.99 -14.95 3.37
CA SER A 125 -11.58 -14.48 4.64
C SER A 125 -13.10 -14.31 4.57
N GLY A 126 -13.68 -14.39 3.38
CA GLY A 126 -15.00 -13.83 3.06
C GLY A 126 -14.83 -12.44 2.40
N PRO A 127 -15.93 -11.68 2.20
CA PRO A 127 -15.89 -10.37 1.54
C PRO A 127 -14.95 -9.39 2.29
N PRO A 128 -13.79 -8.99 1.73
CA PRO A 128 -12.73 -8.38 2.52
C PRO A 128 -13.17 -7.09 3.23
N ARG A 129 -13.85 -6.17 2.51
CA ARG A 129 -14.62 -5.04 3.06
C ARG A 129 -15.38 -5.36 4.35
N LEU A 130 -16.19 -6.42 4.37
CA LEU A 130 -17.00 -6.78 5.55
C LEU A 130 -16.12 -7.30 6.69
N THR A 131 -15.07 -8.06 6.38
CA THR A 131 -14.13 -8.56 7.40
C THR A 131 -13.42 -7.40 8.11
N THR A 132 -12.88 -6.43 7.36
CA THR A 132 -12.21 -5.25 7.93
C THR A 132 -13.16 -4.42 8.78
N ASN A 133 -14.38 -4.10 8.30
CA ASN A 133 -15.40 -3.39 9.08
C ASN A 133 -15.74 -4.14 10.39
N SER A 134 -15.94 -5.45 10.32
CA SER A 134 -16.31 -6.26 11.49
C SER A 134 -15.21 -6.31 12.55
N GLU A 135 -13.94 -6.33 12.14
CA GLU A 135 -12.79 -6.37 13.05
C GLU A 135 -12.54 -5.00 13.71
N VAL A 136 -12.60 -3.91 12.94
CA VAL A 136 -12.51 -2.54 13.46
C VAL A 136 -13.63 -2.26 14.46
N ALA A 137 -14.88 -2.61 14.13
CA ALA A 137 -16.01 -2.48 15.05
C ALA A 137 -15.84 -3.33 16.33
N THR A 138 -15.30 -4.54 16.21
CA THR A 138 -15.03 -5.41 17.37
C THR A 138 -13.92 -4.85 18.26
N MET A 139 -12.81 -4.36 17.68
CA MET A 139 -11.72 -3.74 18.45
C MET A 139 -12.19 -2.48 19.20
N ALA A 140 -12.96 -1.62 18.54
CA ALA A 140 -13.56 -0.44 19.14
C ALA A 140 -14.54 -0.79 20.27
N TYR A 141 -15.40 -1.80 20.07
CA TYR A 141 -16.29 -2.31 21.11
C TYR A 141 -15.52 -2.84 22.32
N LEU A 142 -14.48 -3.67 22.11
CA LEU A 142 -13.71 -4.26 23.19
C LEU A 142 -12.96 -3.21 24.03
N ARG A 143 -12.31 -2.21 23.40
CA ARG A 143 -11.68 -1.08 24.15
C ARG A 143 -12.68 -0.35 25.06
N GLY A 144 -13.93 -0.22 24.63
CA GLY A 144 -14.99 0.42 25.42
C GLY A 144 -15.70 -0.50 26.43
N LYS A 145 -15.26 -1.74 26.62
CA LYS A 145 -15.99 -2.76 27.42
C LYS A 145 -15.14 -3.66 28.32
N ILE A 146 -13.86 -3.89 28.02
CA ILE A 146 -12.99 -4.76 28.83
C ILE A 146 -11.68 -4.06 29.19
N SER A 147 -11.15 -4.37 30.37
CA SER A 147 -9.89 -3.82 30.90
C SER A 147 -8.62 -4.49 30.34
N LEU A 148 -8.72 -5.16 29.19
CA LEU A 148 -7.55 -5.75 28.52
C LEU A 148 -6.93 -4.75 27.54
N PRO A 149 -5.59 -4.75 27.38
CA PRO A 149 -4.91 -3.90 26.40
C PRO A 149 -5.19 -4.38 24.97
N ILE A 150 -6.28 -3.89 24.38
CA ILE A 150 -6.57 -4.05 22.95
C ILE A 150 -5.73 -3.01 22.18
N PRO A 151 -4.87 -3.41 21.22
CA PRO A 151 -4.06 -2.49 20.44
C PRO A 151 -4.88 -1.38 19.79
N ASP A 152 -4.28 -0.20 19.65
CA ASP A 152 -4.89 0.90 18.91
C ASP A 152 -5.00 0.61 17.40
N ILE A 153 -5.89 1.35 16.74
CA ILE A 153 -5.99 1.40 15.28
C ILE A 153 -5.56 2.81 14.93
N LEU A 154 -4.45 2.91 14.21
CA LEU A 154 -3.91 4.16 13.70
C LEU A 154 -4.66 4.54 12.42
N ASP A 155 -5.01 3.53 11.61
CA ASP A 155 -5.66 3.74 10.31
C ASP A 155 -6.32 2.46 9.75
N TRP A 156 -7.27 2.60 8.83
CA TRP A 156 -7.86 1.46 8.11
C TRP A 156 -8.54 1.89 6.82
N SER A 157 -8.77 0.94 5.91
CA SER A 157 -9.59 1.15 4.72
C SER A 157 -10.35 -0.12 4.34
N ASP A 158 -11.61 0.04 3.92
CA ASP A 158 -12.50 -1.02 3.46
C ASP A 158 -12.82 -0.95 1.95
N ASP A 159 -12.09 -0.10 1.22
CA ASP A 159 -12.18 0.10 -0.22
C ASP A 159 -10.83 -0.20 -0.89
N PRO A 160 -10.71 -1.22 -1.77
CA PRO A 160 -9.48 -1.54 -2.48
C PRO A 160 -9.05 -0.46 -3.50
N SER A 161 -9.88 0.56 -3.76
CA SER A 161 -9.54 1.72 -4.60
C SER A 161 -8.52 2.67 -3.96
N ASN A 162 -8.15 2.43 -2.70
CA ASN A 162 -7.09 3.17 -2.01
C ASN A 162 -5.68 2.86 -2.59
N PRO A 163 -4.65 3.69 -2.36
CA PRO A 163 -3.33 3.52 -2.97
C PRO A 163 -2.60 2.19 -2.71
N ILE A 164 -2.97 1.45 -1.66
CA ILE A 164 -2.41 0.12 -1.35
C ILE A 164 -3.06 -0.97 -2.22
N GLY A 165 -4.23 -0.74 -2.82
CA GLY A 165 -4.90 -1.69 -3.72
C GLY A 165 -5.68 -2.82 -3.03
N THR A 166 -5.76 -2.80 -1.70
CA THR A 166 -6.56 -3.75 -0.89
C THR A 166 -6.92 -3.13 0.46
N GLU A 167 -7.89 -3.71 1.15
CA GLU A 167 -8.34 -3.35 2.48
C GLU A 167 -7.26 -3.65 3.55
N TYR A 168 -7.20 -2.85 4.61
CA TYR A 168 -6.19 -2.98 5.66
C TYR A 168 -6.64 -2.39 7.00
N ILE A 169 -5.90 -2.75 8.05
CA ILE A 169 -5.87 -2.09 9.37
C ILE A 169 -4.38 -1.86 9.70
N ILE A 170 -4.04 -0.72 10.32
CA ILE A 170 -2.68 -0.27 10.72
C ILE A 170 -2.74 0.25 12.16
#